data_AF-A0A7S2TLL5-F1
#
_entry.id   AF-A0A7S2TLL5-F1
#
_cell.length_a   1.000
_cell.length_b   1.000
_cell.length_c   1.000
_cell.angle_alpha   90.00
_cell.angle_beta   90.00
_cell.angle_gamma   90.00
#
_symmetry.space_group_name_H-M   'P 1'
#
loop_
_entity.id
_entity.type
_entity.pdbx_description
1 polymer ?
#
loop_
_entity_poly.entity_id
_entity_poly.type
_entity_poly.pdbx_seq_one_letter_code
_entity_poly.pdbx_strand_id
1 'polypeptide(L)'
;WSNTGFLSAFYSDENGNRFLRENGMIDFAGSGVVHTVGGFAGLVGAIAIGPRKCFSRTGTRSSSPNELLCALGVSILWMGWYGFNCGSTLGAGAGEGQAI
;
A
#
# COMPACT_ATOMS: atom_id res chain seq x y z
N TRP A 1 -7.57 -9.73 3.52
CA TRP A 1 -8.06 -9.46 2.15
C TRP A 1 -9.07 -10.55 1.81
N SER A 2 -10.23 -10.21 1.27
CA SER A 2 -11.24 -11.23 0.94
C SER A 2 -10.98 -11.76 -0.46
N ASN A 3 -10.79 -13.08 -0.60
CA ASN A 3 -10.65 -13.71 -1.91
C ASN A 3 -11.95 -13.67 -2.73
N THR A 4 -13.08 -13.38 -2.08
CA THR A 4 -14.43 -13.46 -2.64
C THR A 4 -15.15 -12.11 -2.74
N GLY A 5 -14.49 -11.00 -2.37
CA GLY A 5 -15.10 -9.68 -2.45
C GLY A 5 -15.16 -9.15 -3.89
N PHE A 6 -16.12 -8.27 -4.19
CA PHE A 6 -16.27 -7.67 -5.53
C PHE A 6 -15.04 -6.85 -6.00
N LEU A 7 -14.21 -6.37 -5.05
CA LEU A 7 -12.92 -5.70 -5.31
C LEU A 7 -11.71 -6.65 -5.26
N SER A 8 -11.93 -7.96 -5.28
CA SER A 8 -10.83 -8.93 -5.35
C SER A 8 -10.36 -9.07 -6.79
N ALA A 9 -9.05 -8.93 -7.01
CA ALA A 9 -8.43 -9.21 -8.30
C ALA A 9 -8.47 -10.70 -8.67
N PHE A 10 -8.82 -11.59 -7.73
CA PHE A 10 -8.91 -13.04 -7.94
C PHE A 10 -10.34 -13.56 -7.94
N TYR A 11 -11.32 -12.72 -7.61
CA TYR A 11 -12.72 -13.10 -7.63
C TYR A 11 -13.24 -13.12 -9.07
N SER A 12 -13.93 -14.20 -9.41
CA SER A 12 -14.76 -14.29 -10.61
C SER A 12 -16.19 -14.54 -10.15
N ASP A 13 -17.14 -13.80 -10.71
CA ASP A 13 -18.56 -14.03 -10.50
C ASP A 13 -19.00 -15.37 -11.13
N GLU A 14 -20.24 -15.81 -10.86
CA GLU A 14 -20.86 -16.99 -11.46
C GLU A 14 -20.84 -16.98 -13.00
N ASN A 15 -20.82 -15.77 -13.59
CA ASN A 15 -20.72 -15.54 -15.02
C ASN A 15 -19.27 -15.53 -15.55
N GLY A 16 -18.27 -15.78 -14.71
CA GLY A 16 -16.85 -15.71 -15.04
C GLY A 16 -16.26 -14.30 -15.12
N ASN A 17 -17.08 -13.27 -14.88
CA ASN A 17 -16.68 -11.87 -14.94
C ASN A 17 -15.73 -11.53 -13.78
N ARG A 18 -14.60 -10.91 -14.12
CA ARG A 18 -13.57 -10.45 -13.17
C ARG A 18 -13.51 -8.94 -13.23
N PHE A 19 -14.45 -8.30 -12.51
CA PHE A 19 -14.68 -6.86 -12.58
C PHE A 19 -13.41 -5.99 -12.60
N LEU A 20 -12.48 -6.18 -11.65
CA LEU A 20 -11.26 -5.37 -11.63
C LEU A 20 -10.27 -5.72 -12.76
N ARG A 21 -10.13 -7.01 -13.12
CA ARG A 21 -9.19 -7.42 -14.18
C ARG A 21 -9.65 -7.00 -15.57
N GLU A 22 -10.96 -7.07 -15.83
CA GLU A 22 -11.54 -6.77 -17.14
C GLU A 22 -11.58 -5.27 -17.44
N ASN A 23 -11.63 -4.43 -16.40
CA ASN A 23 -11.52 -2.97 -16.53
C ASN A 23 -10.06 -2.48 -16.62
N GLY A 24 -9.09 -3.38 -16.79
CA GLY A 24 -7.68 -3.04 -16.99
C GLY A 24 -6.96 -2.58 -15.73
N MET A 25 -7.50 -2.85 -14.53
CA MET A 25 -6.81 -2.51 -13.28
C MET A 25 -5.64 -3.48 -13.06
N ILE A 26 -4.43 -2.91 -13.02
CA ILE A 26 -3.18 -3.62 -12.75
C ILE A 26 -2.60 -3.06 -11.46
N ASP A 27 -2.67 -3.86 -10.39
CA ASP A 27 -2.05 -3.55 -9.10
C ASP A 27 -1.03 -4.65 -8.75
N PHE A 28 0.26 -4.38 -9.04
CA PHE A 28 1.34 -5.37 -8.92
C PHE A 28 1.69 -5.68 -7.47
N ALA A 29 1.97 -4.65 -6.67
CA ALA A 29 2.41 -4.78 -5.28
C ALA A 29 1.56 -3.97 -4.30
N GLY A 30 0.37 -3.52 -4.67
CA GLY A 30 -0.57 -2.88 -3.74
C GLY A 30 -0.56 -1.36 -3.73
N SER A 31 -0.40 -0.71 -4.89
CA SER A 31 -0.61 0.74 -5.04
C SER A 31 -2.04 1.15 -4.64
N GLY A 32 -3.04 0.31 -4.94
CA GLY A 32 -4.40 0.49 -4.49
C GLY A 32 -4.56 0.06 -3.03
N VAL A 33 -4.38 -1.24 -2.77
CA VAL A 33 -4.77 -1.84 -1.49
C VAL A 33 -3.93 -1.38 -0.28
N VAL A 34 -2.66 -1.04 -0.48
CA VAL A 34 -1.78 -0.58 0.61
C VAL A 34 -1.68 0.94 0.63
N HIS A 35 -1.20 1.53 -0.47
CA HIS A 35 -0.88 2.97 -0.48
C HIS A 35 -2.12 3.84 -0.57
N THR A 36 -3.05 3.54 -1.48
CA THR A 36 -4.25 4.36 -1.66
C THR A 36 -5.18 4.21 -0.45
N VAL A 37 -5.49 2.99 -0.03
CA VAL A 37 -6.33 2.76 1.16
C VAL A 37 -5.69 3.34 2.42
N GLY A 38 -4.39 3.10 2.66
CA GLY A 38 -3.67 3.64 3.81
C GLY A 38 -3.64 5.17 3.80
N GLY A 39 -3.42 5.77 2.63
CA GLY A 39 -3.43 7.22 2.43
C GLY A 39 -4.80 7.85 2.71
N PHE A 40 -5.87 7.29 2.15
CA PHE A 40 -7.23 7.75 2.42
C PHE A 40 -7.65 7.54 3.87
N ALA A 41 -7.31 6.41 4.49
CA ALA A 41 -7.57 6.16 5.91
C ALA A 41 -6.84 7.19 6.79
N GLY A 42 -5.57 7.49 6.48
CA GLY A 42 -4.81 8.54 7.16
C GLY A 42 -5.41 9.93 6.99
N LEU A 43 -5.87 10.26 5.77
CA LEU A 43 -6.53 11.53 5.47
C LEU A 43 -7.85 11.69 6.24
N VAL A 44 -8.73 10.68 6.16
CA VAL A 44 -10.01 10.68 6.88
C VAL A 44 -9.77 10.77 8.39
N GLY A 45 -8.79 10.02 8.90
CA GLY A 45 -8.39 10.10 10.32
C GLY A 45 -7.90 11.50 10.72
N ALA A 46 -7.08 12.14 9.88
CA ALA A 46 -6.60 13.50 10.11
C ALA A 46 -7.74 14.54 10.11
N ILE A 47 -8.72 14.40 9.21
CA ILE A 47 -9.90 15.26 9.15
C ILE A 47 -10.80 15.03 10.37
N ALA A 48 -11.06 13.78 10.74
CA ALA A 48 -11.95 13.42 11.84
C ALA A 48 -11.42 13.87 13.20
N ILE A 49 -10.10 13.78 13.43
CA ILE A 49 -9.45 14.21 14.68
C ILE A 49 -9.23 15.73 14.70
N GLY A 50 -8.94 16.33 13.54
CA GLY A 50 -8.61 17.75 13.41
C GLY A 50 -7.16 18.10 13.77
N PRO A 51 -6.76 19.37 13.56
CA PRO A 51 -5.36 19.81 13.72
C PRO A 51 -4.90 19.79 15.19
N ARG A 52 -3.61 19.48 15.39
CA ARG A 52 -2.98 19.50 16.72
C ARG A 52 -2.87 20.93 17.26
N LYS A 53 -3.38 21.17 18.48
CA LYS A 53 -3.39 22.48 19.16
C LYS A 53 -2.01 23.10 19.39
N CYS A 54 -0.94 22.30 19.40
CA CYS A 54 0.44 22.75 19.62
C CYS A 54 1.15 23.28 18.36
N PHE A 55 0.49 23.25 17.19
CA PHE A 55 0.95 23.98 16.02
C PHE A 55 0.34 25.38 16.08
N SER A 56 1.12 26.37 16.49
CA SER A 56 0.68 27.77 16.46
C SER A 56 0.24 28.15 15.04
N ARG A 57 -0.79 29.00 14.91
CA ARG A 57 -1.18 29.67 13.65
C ARG A 57 0.00 30.42 12.98
N THR A 58 1.10 30.62 13.70
CA THR A 58 2.35 31.25 13.23
C THR A 58 3.42 30.25 12.77
N GLY A 59 3.13 28.95 12.68
CA GLY A 59 3.98 27.98 11.98
C GLY A 59 5.21 27.46 12.73
N THR A 60 5.35 27.73 14.04
CA THR A 60 6.46 27.16 14.81
C THR A 60 6.23 25.66 15.03
N ARG A 61 7.04 24.84 14.34
CA ARG A 61 7.07 23.38 14.45
C ARG A 61 7.25 22.99 15.92
N SER A 62 6.28 22.26 16.47
CA SER A 62 6.46 21.53 17.73
C SER A 62 7.44 20.39 17.45
N SER A 63 8.69 20.59 17.90
CA SER A 63 9.87 19.71 17.81
C SER A 63 10.26 19.17 16.42
N SER A 64 11.56 19.28 16.08
CA SER A 64 12.10 18.56 14.93
C SER A 64 12.13 17.05 15.25
N PRO A 65 11.68 16.17 14.35
CA PRO A 65 11.85 14.73 14.52
C PRO A 65 13.33 14.37 14.56
N ASN A 66 13.66 13.26 15.23
CA ASN A 66 15.03 12.74 15.25
C ASN A 66 15.39 12.16 13.86
N GLU A 67 16.30 12.85 13.15
CA GLU A 67 16.68 12.54 11.78
C GLU A 67 17.33 11.16 11.62
N LEU A 68 18.10 10.70 12.61
CA LEU A 68 18.70 9.35 12.61
C LEU A 68 17.62 8.26 12.64
N LEU A 69 16.56 8.44 13.43
CA LEU A 69 15.45 7.49 13.48
C LEU A 69 14.63 7.51 12.17
N CYS A 70 14.45 8.69 11.57
CA CYS A 70 13.82 8.79 10.25
C CYS A 70 14.64 8.06 9.18
N ALA A 71 15.96 8.28 9.15
CA ALA A 71 16.86 7.60 8.21
C ALA A 71 16.88 6.08 8.44
N LEU A 72 16.94 5.63 9.69
CA LEU A 72 16.87 4.21 10.03
C LEU A 72 15.54 3.59 9.59
N GLY A 73 14.42 4.26 9.86
CA GLY A 73 13.09 3.83 9.43
C GLY A 73 12.97 3.70 7.92
N VAL A 74 13.48 4.69 7.16
CA VAL A 74 13.51 4.64 5.69
C VAL A 74 14.40 3.50 5.19
N SER A 75 15.57 3.27 5.80
CA SER A 75 16.47 2.16 5.42
C SER A 75 15.81 0.79 5.63
N ILE A 76 15.08 0.61 6.73
CA ILE A 76 14.32 -0.63 6.99
C ILE A 76 13.17 -0.78 6.00
N LEU A 77 12.41 0.29 5.75
CA LEU A 77 11.31 0.28 4.78
C LEU A 77 11.82 -0.04 3.37
N TRP A 78 12.93 0.56 2.96
CA TRP A 78 13.56 0.31 1.67
C TRP A 78 14.04 -1.13 1.52
N MET A 79 14.70 -1.68 2.55
CA MET A 79 15.10 -3.09 2.57
C MET A 79 13.89 -4.02 2.50
N GLY A 80 12.86 -3.77 3.32
CA GLY A 80 11.60 -4.52 3.30
C GLY A 80 10.84 -4.40 1.98
N TRP A 81 11.00 -3.29 1.26
CA TRP A 81 10.37 -3.03 -0.02
C TRP A 81 10.77 -4.06 -1.07
N TYR A 82 12.01 -4.56 -1.05
CA TYR A 82 12.44 -5.63 -1.95
C TYR A 82 11.65 -6.92 -1.71
N GLY A 83 11.47 -7.32 -0.44
CA GLY A 83 10.65 -8.49 -0.10
C GLY A 83 9.18 -8.30 -0.47
N PHE A 84 8.65 -7.10 -0.28
CA PHE A 84 7.26 -6.77 -0.58
C PHE A 84 6.95 -6.79 -2.09
N ASN A 85 7.81 -6.19 -2.93
CA ASN A 85 7.58 -6.17 -4.38
C ASN A 85 7.92 -7.52 -5.02
N CYS A 86 9.06 -8.12 -4.68
CA CYS A 86 9.43 -9.42 -5.23
C CYS A 86 8.47 -10.52 -4.78
N GLY A 87 7.98 -10.48 -3.54
CA GLY A 87 6.99 -11.43 -3.02
C GLY A 87 5.58 -11.26 -3.59
N SER A 88 5.31 -10.18 -4.33
CA SER A 88 4.03 -9.98 -5.01
C SER A 88 3.90 -10.77 -6.31
N THR A 89 4.99 -11.38 -6.79
CA THR A 89 4.89 -12.47 -7.76
C THR A 89 4.44 -13.73 -7.02
N LEU A 90 3.31 -14.32 -7.41
CA LEU A 90 2.69 -15.50 -6.78
C LEU A 90 3.51 -16.81 -6.91
N GLY A 91 4.84 -16.77 -6.91
CA GLY A 91 5.69 -17.92 -7.19
C GLY A 91 7.06 -17.85 -6.50
N ALA A 92 7.15 -18.42 -5.29
CA ALA A 92 8.40 -18.85 -4.69
C ALA A 92 8.61 -20.38 -4.83
N GLY A 93 8.08 -20.96 -5.91
CA GLY A 93 8.15 -22.40 -6.15
C GLY A 93 7.80 -22.76 -7.59
N ALA A 94 8.80 -22.76 -8.46
CA ALA A 94 9.08 -23.82 -9.43
C ALA A 94 10.33 -23.40 -10.21
N GLY A 95 11.33 -24.27 -10.23
CA GLY A 95 12.38 -24.19 -11.23
C GLY A 95 11.78 -24.30 -12.65
N GLU A 96 12.67 -24.01 -13.59
CA GLU A 96 12.50 -24.10 -15.04
C GLU A 96 11.93 -22.85 -15.71
N GLY A 97 12.82 -22.23 -16.49
CA GLY A 97 12.54 -21.06 -17.29
C GLY A 97 11.50 -21.36 -18.35
N GLN A 98 10.54 -20.46 -18.47
CA GLN A 98 9.81 -20.21 -19.69
C GLN A 98 10.06 -18.75 -20.04
N ALA A 99 11.24 -18.53 -20.63
CA ALA A 99 11.47 -17.37 -21.47
C ALA A 99 10.83 -17.67 -22.83
N ILE A 100 10.01 -16.73 -23.29
CA ILE A 100 9.47 -16.54 -24.66
C ILE A 100 8.75 -17.71 -25.35
#